data_AF-A0AA37L988-F1
#
_entry.id   AF-A0AA37L988-F1
#
_cell.length_a   1.000
_cell.length_b   1.000
_cell.length_c   1.000
_cell.angle_alpha   90.00
_cell.angle_beta   90.00
_cell.angle_gamma   90.00
#
_symmetry.space_group_name_H-M   'P 1'
#
loop_
_entity.id
_entity.type
_entity.pdbx_description
1 polymer ?
#
loop_
_entity_poly.entity_id
_entity_poly.type
_entity_poly.pdbx_seq_one_letter_code
_entity_poly.pdbx_strand_id
1 'polypeptide(L)'
;MPTVIINKPVAGTLQPTAVRNPFYRFKYPKSVLDGGFGSFDGANYTNRCAKDGESYPATANEKLANLTLKETVYNVFVRASSFDEMVSAQNQGANFEGPHSGVHLAAACGQDLALLSIAAFEPLFWLHHVNVDRLIAFWQALHFENATMHFSYASDQLFATPTGTIVTPKYPILPFMGWGGSPLTSESVTHIRDWGYTYAPMRFWDQAPGETKMEVSRTVNSLYGPREQQQWQERYSFKGLRRRERMPQREYFAKVEVERSELELPCQVQLFLKGNLAGSFTLLDMPKKGMSYDTIPLRRGIEAVGISRLSTKSVLGTIEDGLGVVISKLDGTTMSLDHVPSLKIEVEDMDVVPPDSLNELPTLGAAQTRTVMGRPLAIGEYS
;
A
#
# COMPACT_ATOMS: atom_id res chain seq x y z
N MET A 1 17.11 -24.47 -9.65
CA MET A 1 17.15 -23.33 -8.70
C MET A 1 17.97 -22.22 -9.33
N PRO A 2 17.43 -21.01 -9.46
CA PRO A 2 18.18 -19.88 -10.02
C PRO A 2 19.46 -19.59 -9.23
N THR A 3 20.47 -19.09 -9.93
CA THR A 3 21.76 -18.70 -9.37
C THR A 3 22.02 -17.21 -9.64
N VAL A 4 22.87 -16.61 -8.81
CA VAL A 4 23.40 -15.26 -8.98
C VAL A 4 24.93 -15.32 -8.94
N ILE A 5 25.59 -14.38 -9.61
CA ILE A 5 27.05 -14.26 -9.58
C ILE A 5 27.45 -13.29 -8.47
N ILE A 6 28.37 -13.73 -7.62
CA ILE A 6 28.98 -12.89 -6.57
C ILE A 6 30.50 -12.83 -6.74
N ASN A 7 31.12 -11.79 -6.20
CA ASN A 7 32.58 -11.70 -6.11
C ASN A 7 33.07 -12.38 -4.84
N LYS A 8 33.70 -13.56 -4.98
CA LYS A 8 34.22 -14.34 -3.86
C LYS A 8 35.73 -14.08 -3.70
N PRO A 9 36.22 -13.76 -2.50
CA PRO A 9 37.66 -13.69 -2.25
C PRO A 9 38.27 -15.10 -2.25
N VAL A 10 39.20 -15.35 -3.16
CA VAL A 10 39.95 -16.60 -3.31
C VAL A 10 41.43 -16.25 -3.46
N ALA A 11 42.25 -16.71 -2.51
CA ALA A 11 43.70 -16.45 -2.48
C ALA A 11 44.09 -14.97 -2.69
N GLY A 12 43.35 -14.05 -2.06
CA GLY A 12 43.61 -12.61 -2.15
C GLY A 12 43.09 -11.92 -3.42
N THR A 13 42.41 -12.66 -4.31
CA THR A 13 41.79 -12.11 -5.53
C THR A 13 40.27 -12.27 -5.51
N LEU A 14 39.54 -11.33 -6.12
CA LEU A 14 38.10 -11.46 -6.29
C LEU A 14 37.80 -12.29 -7.54
N GLN A 15 37.02 -13.35 -7.38
CA GLN A 15 36.64 -14.26 -8.46
C GLN A 15 35.10 -14.31 -8.60
N PRO A 16 34.56 -14.14 -9.82
CA PRO A 16 33.14 -14.34 -10.07
C PRO A 16 32.74 -15.79 -9.77
N THR A 17 31.77 -15.99 -8.90
CA THR A 17 31.32 -17.31 -8.46
C THR A 17 29.80 -17.39 -8.52
N ALA A 18 29.26 -18.44 -9.15
CA ALA A 18 27.84 -18.71 -9.14
C ALA A 18 27.40 -19.32 -7.80
N VAL A 19 26.40 -18.71 -7.16
CA VAL A 19 25.77 -19.20 -5.93
C VAL A 19 24.27 -19.28 -6.09
N ARG A 20 23.60 -20.13 -5.29
CA ARG A 20 22.12 -20.16 -5.28
C ARG A 20 21.59 -18.81 -4.85
N ASN A 21 20.56 -18.31 -5.53
CA ASN A 21 19.94 -17.05 -5.18
C ASN A 21 19.14 -17.17 -3.87
N PRO A 22 19.56 -16.57 -2.75
CA PRO A 22 18.82 -16.64 -1.50
C PRO A 22 17.50 -15.86 -1.54
N PHE A 23 17.34 -14.92 -2.48
CA PHE A 23 16.11 -14.14 -2.66
C PHE A 23 15.02 -14.90 -3.43
N TYR A 24 15.35 -16.07 -4.00
CA TYR A 24 14.39 -16.81 -4.80
C TYR A 24 13.32 -17.50 -3.95
N ARG A 25 13.72 -18.17 -2.87
CA ARG A 25 12.81 -18.79 -1.88
C ARG A 25 13.58 -19.19 -0.62
N PHE A 26 12.87 -19.28 0.49
CA PHE A 26 13.38 -19.84 1.73
C PHE A 26 13.03 -21.33 1.83
N LYS A 27 13.96 -22.17 2.30
CA LYS A 27 13.70 -23.59 2.54
C LYS A 27 13.55 -23.81 4.04
N TYR A 28 12.40 -24.35 4.45
CA TYR A 28 12.13 -24.61 5.85
C TYR A 28 13.07 -25.71 6.39
N PRO A 29 13.64 -25.54 7.59
CA PRO A 29 14.38 -26.60 8.25
C PRO A 29 13.50 -27.83 8.50
N LYS A 30 14.08 -29.02 8.38
CA LYS A 30 13.34 -30.28 8.60
C LYS A 30 12.73 -30.35 10.02
N SER A 31 13.42 -29.81 11.03
CA SER A 31 12.90 -29.76 12.41
C SER A 31 11.58 -28.98 12.55
N VAL A 32 11.36 -27.96 11.72
CA VAL A 32 10.08 -27.22 11.69
C VAL A 32 8.99 -28.10 11.07
N LEU A 33 9.30 -28.73 9.93
CA LEU A 33 8.37 -29.60 9.22
C LEU A 33 8.00 -30.86 10.02
N ASP A 34 8.91 -31.34 10.87
CA ASP A 34 8.70 -32.47 11.77
C ASP A 34 7.98 -32.06 13.08
N GLY A 35 7.52 -30.80 13.20
CA GLY A 35 6.73 -30.31 14.33
C GLY A 35 7.53 -29.87 15.56
N GLY A 36 8.85 -29.68 15.44
CA GLY A 36 9.73 -29.26 16.53
C GLY A 36 9.40 -27.89 17.14
N PHE A 37 8.54 -27.10 16.47
CA PHE A 37 8.07 -25.78 16.91
C PHE A 37 6.54 -25.68 16.98
N GLY A 38 5.83 -26.81 16.99
CA GLY A 38 4.37 -26.87 16.97
C GLY A 38 3.78 -26.87 15.55
N SER A 39 2.50 -26.52 15.44
CA SER A 39 1.79 -26.43 14.15
C SER A 39 2.42 -25.37 13.25
N PHE A 40 2.55 -25.69 11.97
CA PHE A 40 3.23 -24.86 11.00
C PHE A 40 2.53 -24.91 9.64
N ASP A 41 2.21 -23.75 9.08
CA ASP A 41 1.40 -23.63 7.85
C ASP A 41 2.25 -23.72 6.56
N GLY A 42 3.57 -23.66 6.67
CA GLY A 42 4.47 -23.68 5.51
C GLY A 42 4.79 -25.09 5.00
N ALA A 43 5.09 -25.21 3.71
CA ALA A 43 5.37 -26.50 3.06
C ALA A 43 6.72 -26.52 2.35
N ASN A 44 7.71 -27.30 2.82
CA ASN A 44 9.06 -27.51 2.27
C ASN A 44 9.92 -26.24 2.00
N TYR A 45 9.42 -25.30 1.21
CA TYR A 45 10.01 -24.01 0.87
C TYR A 45 8.90 -23.02 0.52
N THR A 46 9.24 -21.74 0.52
CA THR A 46 8.28 -20.69 0.22
C THR A 46 7.90 -20.63 -1.27
N ASN A 47 6.62 -20.38 -1.58
CA ASN A 47 6.06 -20.45 -2.93
C ASN A 47 5.60 -19.08 -3.48
N ARG A 48 5.77 -18.91 -4.80
CA ARG A 48 5.29 -17.76 -5.57
C ARG A 48 4.76 -18.22 -6.91
N CYS A 49 3.50 -17.92 -7.22
CA CYS A 49 2.87 -18.20 -8.52
C CYS A 49 3.14 -19.63 -9.02
N ALA A 50 2.94 -20.62 -8.15
CA ALA A 50 3.27 -22.02 -8.39
C ALA A 50 2.04 -22.90 -8.73
N LYS A 51 0.84 -22.31 -8.91
CA LYS A 51 -0.33 -23.05 -9.38
C LYS A 51 -0.23 -23.32 -10.88
N ASP A 52 -0.99 -24.31 -11.36
CA ASP A 52 -1.02 -24.64 -12.79
C ASP A 52 -1.44 -23.43 -13.64
N GLY A 53 -0.68 -23.16 -14.70
CA GLY A 53 -0.88 -22.00 -15.57
C GLY A 53 -0.22 -20.70 -15.09
N GLU A 54 0.32 -20.65 -13.87
CA GLU A 54 1.06 -19.49 -13.38
C GLU A 54 2.56 -19.60 -13.67
N SER A 55 3.22 -18.45 -13.81
CA SER A 55 4.68 -18.40 -13.92
C SER A 55 5.26 -17.19 -13.19
N TYR A 56 6.31 -17.42 -12.40
CA TYR A 56 7.03 -16.35 -11.72
C TYR A 56 8.25 -15.90 -12.53
N PRO A 57 8.45 -14.58 -12.78
CA PRO A 57 7.69 -13.45 -12.24
C PRO A 57 6.53 -12.95 -13.12
N ALA A 58 6.23 -13.56 -14.27
CA ALA A 58 5.30 -12.99 -15.25
C ALA A 58 3.88 -12.77 -14.70
N THR A 59 3.27 -13.79 -14.08
CA THR A 59 1.93 -13.70 -13.49
C THR A 59 1.89 -12.71 -12.32
N ALA A 60 2.94 -12.67 -11.48
CA ALA A 60 3.04 -11.68 -10.40
C ALA A 60 3.09 -10.25 -10.95
N ASN A 61 3.88 -10.01 -11.99
CA ASN A 61 4.00 -8.70 -12.63
C ASN A 61 2.68 -8.25 -13.26
N GLU A 62 1.94 -9.15 -13.90
CA GLU A 62 0.61 -8.88 -14.45
C GLU A 62 -0.38 -8.49 -13.35
N LYS A 63 -0.45 -9.29 -12.26
CA LYS A 63 -1.33 -8.98 -11.12
C LYS A 63 -0.97 -7.64 -10.48
N LEU A 64 0.32 -7.34 -10.31
CA LEU A 64 0.79 -6.04 -9.79
C LEU A 64 0.42 -4.87 -10.73
N ALA A 65 0.55 -5.06 -12.05
CA ALA A 65 0.20 -4.04 -13.04
C ALA A 65 -1.32 -3.76 -13.09
N ASN A 66 -2.14 -4.74 -12.72
CA ASN A 66 -3.58 -4.58 -12.64
C ASN A 66 -4.06 -3.82 -11.39
N LEU A 67 -3.19 -3.58 -10.41
CA LEU A 67 -3.50 -2.75 -9.24
C LEU A 67 -3.22 -1.26 -9.50
N THR A 68 -3.90 -0.38 -8.77
CA THR A 68 -3.71 1.08 -8.83
C THR A 68 -2.63 1.59 -7.87
N LEU A 69 -1.59 0.80 -7.60
CA LEU A 69 -0.60 1.04 -6.54
C LEU A 69 0.05 2.44 -6.60
N LYS A 70 0.45 2.89 -7.80
CA LYS A 70 1.10 4.20 -7.99
C LYS A 70 0.18 5.34 -7.55
N GLU A 71 -1.09 5.27 -7.93
CA GLU A 71 -2.11 6.28 -7.64
C GLU A 71 -2.49 6.25 -6.16
N THR A 72 -2.73 5.07 -5.58
CA THR A 72 -3.06 4.93 -4.16
C THR A 72 -1.91 5.45 -3.29
N VAL A 73 -0.66 5.07 -3.57
CA VAL A 73 0.53 5.57 -2.83
C VAL A 73 0.66 7.09 -2.95
N TYR A 74 0.46 7.67 -4.13
CA TYR A 74 0.49 9.12 -4.31
C TYR A 74 -0.58 9.83 -3.46
N ASN A 75 -1.78 9.25 -3.41
CA ASN A 75 -2.87 9.81 -2.63
C ASN A 75 -2.61 9.80 -1.12
N VAL A 76 -1.92 8.79 -0.59
CA VAL A 76 -1.49 8.81 0.83
C VAL A 76 -0.57 9.99 1.11
N PHE A 77 0.43 10.24 0.23
CA PHE A 77 1.33 11.39 0.39
C PHE A 77 0.61 12.74 0.39
N VAL A 78 -0.43 12.86 -0.44
CA VAL A 78 -1.15 14.12 -0.64
C VAL A 78 -2.25 14.33 0.40
N ARG A 79 -2.95 13.27 0.80
CA ARG A 79 -4.23 13.37 1.51
C ARG A 79 -4.15 12.99 2.99
N ALA A 80 -3.28 12.05 3.36
CA ALA A 80 -3.21 11.62 4.75
C ALA A 80 -2.68 12.77 5.62
N SER A 81 -3.42 13.10 6.67
CA SER A 81 -3.22 14.32 7.46
C SER A 81 -2.55 14.07 8.82
N SER A 82 -2.57 12.82 9.28
CA SER A 82 -1.99 12.38 10.54
C SER A 82 -1.25 11.05 10.39
N PHE A 83 -0.40 10.74 11.36
CA PHE A 83 0.39 9.52 11.35
C PHE A 83 -0.50 8.27 11.42
N ASP A 84 -1.53 8.27 12.26
CA ASP A 84 -2.46 7.15 12.46
C ASP A 84 -3.37 6.89 11.26
N GLU A 85 -3.79 7.93 10.55
CA GLU A 85 -4.47 7.82 9.26
C GLU A 85 -3.55 7.16 8.22
N MET A 86 -2.31 7.63 8.11
CA MET A 86 -1.37 7.22 7.07
C MET A 86 -0.92 5.75 7.20
N VAL A 87 -0.76 5.23 8.42
CA VAL A 87 -0.15 3.89 8.62
C VAL A 87 -1.12 2.73 8.60
N SER A 88 -2.41 2.92 8.85
CA SER A 88 -3.32 1.80 9.05
C SER A 88 -4.70 1.95 8.42
N ALA A 89 -5.18 0.86 7.83
CA ALA A 89 -6.55 0.66 7.40
C ALA A 89 -7.53 0.47 8.56
N GLN A 90 -7.10 0.52 9.82
CA GLN A 90 -8.00 0.58 10.98
C GLN A 90 -8.56 1.99 11.23
N ASN A 91 -8.01 3.01 10.56
CA ASN A 91 -8.49 4.38 10.62
C ASN A 91 -9.01 4.83 9.25
N GLN A 92 -10.01 5.72 9.27
CA GLN A 92 -10.54 6.31 8.04
C GLN A 92 -9.49 7.19 7.36
N GLY A 93 -9.34 7.04 6.05
CA GLY A 93 -8.53 7.91 5.21
C GLY A 93 -7.64 7.16 4.24
N ALA A 94 -6.68 7.86 3.65
CA ALA A 94 -5.71 7.25 2.74
C ALA A 94 -4.54 6.69 3.56
N ASN A 95 -4.24 5.40 3.41
CA ASN A 95 -3.19 4.74 4.20
C ASN A 95 -2.26 3.89 3.32
N PHE A 96 -1.05 3.61 3.79
CA PHE A 96 -0.11 2.73 3.10
C PHE A 96 -0.41 1.23 3.31
N GLU A 97 -1.20 0.85 4.31
CA GLU A 97 -1.57 -0.54 4.60
C GLU A 97 -2.43 -1.17 3.47
N GLY A 98 -3.30 -0.38 2.83
CA GLY A 98 -4.08 -0.79 1.66
C GLY A 98 -3.20 -1.25 0.47
N PRO A 99 -2.35 -0.38 -0.12
CA PRO A 99 -1.46 -0.78 -1.21
C PRO A 99 -0.40 -1.81 -0.77
N HIS A 100 0.05 -1.79 0.49
CA HIS A 100 0.90 -2.85 1.08
C HIS A 100 0.21 -4.23 0.99
N SER A 101 -1.05 -4.32 1.42
CA SER A 101 -1.85 -5.54 1.35
C SER A 101 -2.02 -6.04 -0.08
N GLY A 102 -2.21 -5.12 -1.04
CA GLY A 102 -2.25 -5.44 -2.47
C GLY A 102 -0.97 -6.10 -2.98
N VAL A 103 0.20 -5.63 -2.55
CA VAL A 103 1.50 -6.23 -2.93
C VAL A 103 1.67 -7.62 -2.30
N HIS A 104 1.33 -7.78 -1.02
CA HIS A 104 1.37 -9.08 -0.33
C HIS A 104 0.60 -10.16 -1.11
N LEU A 105 -0.59 -9.80 -1.61
CA LEU A 105 -1.42 -10.70 -2.39
C LEU A 105 -0.87 -10.92 -3.82
N ALA A 106 -0.58 -9.85 -4.56
CA ALA A 106 -0.25 -9.94 -5.98
C ALA A 106 1.16 -10.50 -6.25
N ALA A 107 2.17 -10.12 -5.45
CA ALA A 107 3.58 -10.44 -5.73
C ALA A 107 3.93 -11.93 -5.58
N ALA A 108 3.07 -12.72 -4.92
CA ALA A 108 3.19 -14.17 -4.81
C ALA A 108 1.97 -14.92 -5.37
N CYS A 109 1.07 -14.26 -6.12
CA CYS A 109 -0.17 -14.83 -6.64
C CYS A 109 -1.06 -15.49 -5.57
N GLY A 110 -1.14 -14.85 -4.39
CA GLY A 110 -1.94 -15.35 -3.28
C GLY A 110 -1.37 -16.59 -2.59
N GLN A 111 -0.08 -16.85 -2.72
CA GLN A 111 0.62 -17.89 -1.96
C GLN A 111 1.29 -17.28 -0.72
N ASP A 112 2.40 -17.86 -0.25
CA ASP A 112 2.94 -17.69 1.10
C ASP A 112 3.17 -16.23 1.55
N LEU A 113 3.45 -15.29 0.64
CA LEU A 113 3.56 -13.86 0.99
C LEU A 113 2.23 -13.25 1.48
N ALA A 114 1.09 -13.79 1.06
CA ALA A 114 -0.25 -13.30 1.43
C ALA A 114 -0.74 -13.84 2.78
N LEU A 115 -0.05 -14.84 3.35
CA LEU A 115 -0.43 -15.51 4.59
C LEU A 115 0.43 -14.99 5.73
N LEU A 116 -0.12 -14.17 6.63
CA LEU A 116 0.67 -13.43 7.61
C LEU A 116 1.44 -14.34 8.59
N SER A 117 0.97 -15.58 8.83
CA SER A 117 1.68 -16.56 9.68
C SER A 117 3.03 -17.00 9.11
N ILE A 118 3.22 -16.91 7.79
CA ILE A 118 4.45 -17.37 7.12
C ILE A 118 5.06 -16.35 6.16
N ALA A 119 4.42 -15.19 5.94
CA ALA A 119 4.86 -14.18 4.99
C ALA A 119 6.31 -13.71 5.23
N ALA A 120 6.74 -13.58 6.49
CA ALA A 120 8.08 -13.12 6.84
C ALA A 120 9.20 -14.11 6.44
N PHE A 121 8.88 -15.38 6.16
CA PHE A 121 9.85 -16.34 5.62
C PHE A 121 10.11 -16.15 4.13
N GLU A 122 9.19 -15.53 3.39
CA GLU A 122 9.38 -15.21 1.98
C GLU A 122 10.42 -14.08 1.83
N PRO A 123 11.55 -14.27 1.13
CA PRO A 123 12.58 -13.23 1.02
C PRO A 123 12.09 -11.89 0.43
N LEU A 124 11.01 -11.89 -0.35
CA LEU A 124 10.38 -10.65 -0.86
C LEU A 124 9.77 -9.80 0.25
N PHE A 125 9.35 -10.39 1.37
CA PHE A 125 8.76 -9.66 2.50
C PHE A 125 9.65 -8.50 2.94
N TRP A 126 10.92 -8.76 3.16
CA TRP A 126 11.87 -7.76 3.64
C TRP A 126 12.12 -6.66 2.61
N LEU A 127 12.20 -7.01 1.32
CA LEU A 127 12.34 -6.02 0.24
C LEU A 127 11.09 -5.14 0.11
N HIS A 128 9.91 -5.74 0.28
CA HIS A 128 8.65 -5.01 0.28
C HIS A 128 8.56 -4.05 1.46
N HIS A 129 8.85 -4.53 2.68
CA HIS A 129 8.77 -3.72 3.90
C HIS A 129 9.84 -2.62 3.97
N VAL A 130 11.01 -2.80 3.35
CA VAL A 130 11.96 -1.69 3.15
C VAL A 130 11.35 -0.58 2.29
N ASN A 131 10.59 -0.92 1.25
CA ASN A 131 9.89 0.10 0.47
C ASN A 131 8.73 0.73 1.25
N VAL A 132 8.00 -0.02 2.09
CA VAL A 132 6.96 0.55 2.97
C VAL A 132 7.57 1.55 3.96
N ASP A 133 8.67 1.18 4.62
CA ASP A 133 9.42 2.06 5.51
C ASP A 133 9.90 3.33 4.77
N ARG A 134 10.41 3.19 3.53
CA ARG A 134 10.72 4.34 2.66
C ARG A 134 9.51 5.24 2.41
N LEU A 135 8.33 4.69 2.15
CA LEU A 135 7.11 5.47 1.93
C LEU A 135 6.72 6.23 3.20
N ILE A 136 6.80 5.60 4.38
CA ILE A 136 6.55 6.24 5.68
C ILE A 136 7.56 7.37 5.92
N ALA A 137 8.85 7.12 5.71
CA ALA A 137 9.89 8.14 5.88
C ALA A 137 9.70 9.34 4.95
N PHE A 138 9.28 9.09 3.70
CA PHE A 138 8.94 10.15 2.76
C PHE A 138 7.73 10.96 3.23
N TRP A 139 6.68 10.29 3.73
CA TRP A 139 5.50 10.98 4.25
C TRP A 139 5.88 11.84 5.46
N GLN A 140 6.70 11.32 6.38
CA GLN A 140 7.18 12.08 7.54
C GLN A 140 8.02 13.30 7.12
N ALA A 141 8.80 13.24 6.03
CA ALA A 141 9.51 14.42 5.53
C ALA A 141 8.59 15.45 4.86
N LEU A 142 7.53 15.00 4.18
CA LEU A 142 6.54 15.88 3.56
C LEU A 142 5.67 16.60 4.60
N HIS A 143 5.37 15.91 5.70
CA HIS A 143 4.49 16.36 6.78
C HIS A 143 5.24 16.54 8.10
N PHE A 144 6.51 16.97 8.04
CA PHE A 144 7.41 17.00 9.20
C PHE A 144 6.89 17.83 10.39
N GLU A 145 5.96 18.75 10.14
CA GLU A 145 5.29 19.54 11.16
C GLU A 145 4.35 18.68 12.04
N ASN A 146 3.77 17.61 11.48
CA ASN A 146 2.78 16.73 12.12
C ASN A 146 3.20 15.24 12.13
N ALA A 147 4.47 14.95 11.82
CA ALA A 147 4.97 13.59 11.58
C ALA A 147 5.21 12.73 12.83
N THR A 148 4.87 13.24 14.02
CA THR A 148 5.10 12.55 15.29
C THR A 148 3.97 11.57 15.61
N MET A 149 4.34 10.39 16.11
CA MET A 149 3.37 9.36 16.51
C MET A 149 2.66 9.75 17.82
N HIS A 150 1.43 10.23 17.72
CA HIS A 150 0.62 10.65 18.86
C HIS A 150 -0.77 10.01 18.86
N PHE A 151 -0.83 8.68 18.82
CA PHE A 151 -2.10 7.95 18.92
C PHE A 151 -1.99 6.80 19.92
N SER A 152 -3.13 6.39 20.45
CA SER A 152 -3.24 5.23 21.32
C SER A 152 -4.48 4.44 20.94
N TYR A 153 -4.41 3.12 21.04
CA TYR A 153 -5.49 2.23 20.65
C TYR A 153 -5.55 1.02 21.57
N ALA A 154 -6.72 0.38 21.63
CA ALA A 154 -6.88 -0.87 22.35
C ALA A 154 -6.40 -2.03 21.46
N SER A 155 -5.47 -2.85 21.95
CA SER A 155 -5.00 -4.02 21.23
C SER A 155 -6.10 -5.08 21.08
N ASP A 156 -6.20 -5.69 19.90
CA ASP A 156 -7.06 -6.83 19.61
C ASP A 156 -6.40 -8.20 19.90
N GLN A 157 -5.27 -8.19 20.62
CA GLN A 157 -4.35 -9.31 20.89
C GLN A 157 -3.20 -9.41 19.87
N LEU A 158 -1.97 -9.36 20.37
CA LEU A 158 -0.73 -9.68 19.67
C LEU A 158 0.10 -10.64 20.51
N PHE A 159 1.19 -11.18 19.96
CA PHE A 159 2.07 -12.15 20.63
C PHE A 159 2.42 -11.77 22.08
N ALA A 160 2.76 -10.50 22.33
CA ALA A 160 3.15 -10.00 23.64
C ALA A 160 2.21 -8.93 24.22
N THR A 161 1.04 -8.72 23.60
CA THR A 161 0.12 -7.63 23.98
C THR A 161 -1.30 -8.17 24.12
N PRO A 162 -1.81 -8.35 25.35
CA PRO A 162 -3.16 -8.87 25.59
C PRO A 162 -4.25 -7.97 25.00
N THR A 163 -5.40 -8.57 24.70
CA THR A 163 -6.60 -7.83 24.27
C THR A 163 -7.00 -6.77 25.30
N GLY A 164 -7.42 -5.60 24.82
CA GLY A 164 -7.87 -4.49 25.66
C GLY A 164 -6.72 -3.66 26.27
N THR A 165 -5.47 -4.07 26.07
CA THR A 165 -4.32 -3.25 26.46
C THR A 165 -4.30 -1.96 25.65
N ILE A 166 -4.23 -0.82 26.32
CA ILE A 166 -4.06 0.47 25.65
C ILE A 166 -2.60 0.63 25.22
N VAL A 167 -2.35 0.44 23.94
CA VAL A 167 -1.06 0.65 23.31
C VAL A 167 -0.89 2.13 23.08
N THR A 168 0.17 2.70 23.66
CA THR A 168 0.58 4.10 23.48
C THR A 168 1.90 4.14 22.71
N PRO A 169 2.39 5.31 22.25
CA PRO A 169 3.69 5.41 21.58
C PRO A 169 4.88 4.96 22.45
N LYS A 170 4.70 4.87 23.77
CA LYS A 170 5.67 4.41 24.77
C LYS A 170 5.51 2.92 25.13
N TYR A 171 4.48 2.26 24.60
CA TYR A 171 4.25 0.86 24.89
C TYR A 171 5.35 0.01 24.21
N PRO A 172 5.92 -0.99 24.91
CA PRO A 172 6.96 -1.86 24.36
C PRO A 172 6.51 -2.62 23.09
N ILE A 173 7.29 -2.52 22.01
CA ILE A 173 7.13 -3.33 20.79
C ILE A 173 7.96 -4.61 20.90
N LEU A 174 7.56 -5.51 21.79
CA LEU A 174 8.24 -6.79 21.98
C LEU A 174 8.15 -7.67 20.72
N PRO A 175 9.20 -8.47 20.41
CA PRO A 175 10.38 -8.76 21.23
C PRO A 175 11.59 -7.85 20.92
N PHE A 176 11.39 -6.69 20.30
CA PHE A 176 12.52 -5.85 19.86
C PHE A 176 13.14 -5.10 21.04
N MET A 177 14.43 -5.35 21.27
CA MET A 177 15.20 -4.76 22.36
C MET A 177 16.24 -3.78 21.79
N GLY A 178 16.33 -2.59 22.38
CA GLY A 178 17.33 -1.59 22.06
C GLY A 178 18.66 -1.82 22.76
N TRP A 179 19.58 -0.88 22.55
CA TRP A 179 20.88 -0.90 23.21
C TRP A 179 20.73 -0.85 24.74
N GLY A 180 21.47 -1.71 25.45
CA GLY A 180 21.37 -1.81 26.92
C GLY A 180 20.24 -2.71 27.43
N GLY A 181 19.46 -3.35 26.55
CA GLY A 181 18.48 -4.37 26.94
C GLY A 181 17.12 -3.83 27.36
N SER A 182 16.82 -2.56 27.12
CA SER A 182 15.46 -2.01 27.24
C SER A 182 14.66 -2.28 25.98
N PRO A 183 13.34 -2.54 26.07
CA PRO A 183 12.52 -2.75 24.87
C PRO A 183 12.41 -1.47 24.04
N LEU A 184 12.29 -1.63 22.73
CA LEU A 184 11.96 -0.53 21.82
C LEU A 184 10.50 -0.13 21.98
N THR A 185 10.21 1.11 21.58
CA THR A 185 8.87 1.71 21.51
C THR A 185 8.70 2.44 20.18
N SER A 186 7.47 2.77 19.81
CA SER A 186 7.19 3.59 18.62
C SER A 186 7.92 4.94 18.69
N GLU A 187 7.99 5.57 19.87
CA GLU A 187 8.78 6.80 20.09
C GLU A 187 10.27 6.60 19.78
N SER A 188 10.87 5.46 20.15
CA SER A 188 12.30 5.19 19.90
C SER A 188 12.66 4.96 18.42
N VAL A 189 11.66 4.62 17.59
CA VAL A 189 11.84 4.32 16.15
C VAL A 189 11.19 5.36 15.25
N THR A 190 10.67 6.47 15.81
CA THR A 190 9.92 7.47 15.02
C THR A 190 10.77 8.13 13.95
N HIS A 191 12.08 8.25 14.15
CA HIS A 191 12.98 8.90 13.21
C HIS A 191 14.06 7.94 12.70
N ILE A 192 13.96 7.57 11.43
CA ILE A 192 14.92 6.65 10.78
C ILE A 192 16.38 7.14 10.85
N ARG A 193 16.59 8.45 10.96
CA ARG A 193 17.92 9.07 11.08
C ARG A 193 18.71 8.58 12.29
N ASP A 194 18.00 8.13 13.34
CA ASP A 194 18.60 7.65 14.59
C ASP A 194 19.09 6.19 14.49
N TRP A 195 18.78 5.51 13.38
CA TRP A 195 18.99 4.07 13.18
C TRP A 195 20.07 3.73 12.14
N GLY A 196 20.83 4.73 11.69
CA GLY A 196 22.02 4.52 10.84
C GLY A 196 21.71 4.27 9.36
N TYR A 197 20.50 4.56 8.89
CA TYR A 197 20.14 4.49 7.48
C TYR A 197 19.30 5.70 7.04
N THR A 198 19.16 5.86 5.73
CA THR A 198 18.31 6.86 5.09
C THR A 198 17.89 6.39 3.69
N TYR A 199 17.00 7.12 3.03
CA TYR A 199 16.61 6.91 1.64
C TYR A 199 16.91 8.15 0.81
N ALA A 200 17.50 7.99 -0.37
CA ALA A 200 17.64 9.10 -1.31
C ALA A 200 16.25 9.67 -1.67
N PRO A 201 16.07 11.00 -1.69
CA PRO A 201 17.12 12.02 -1.62
C PRO A 201 17.43 12.58 -0.21
N MET A 202 16.85 12.02 0.85
CA MET A 202 16.95 12.53 2.22
C MET A 202 18.38 12.43 2.76
N ARG A 203 18.99 13.58 3.05
CA ARG A 203 20.33 13.71 3.65
C ARG A 203 20.24 14.48 4.95
N PHE A 204 19.78 13.81 6.01
CA PHE A 204 19.54 14.44 7.32
C PHE A 204 20.77 15.10 7.96
N TRP A 205 21.98 14.79 7.48
CA TRP A 205 23.24 15.36 7.96
C TRP A 205 23.60 16.71 7.32
N ASP A 206 23.01 17.07 6.17
CA ASP A 206 23.35 18.31 5.45
C ASP A 206 22.14 19.11 4.93
N GLN A 207 20.90 18.63 5.15
CA GLN A 207 19.68 19.30 4.71
C GLN A 207 18.82 19.83 5.86
N ALA A 208 18.28 21.03 5.68
CA ALA A 208 17.20 21.51 6.53
C ALA A 208 15.88 20.75 6.25
N PRO A 209 14.93 20.68 7.19
CA PRO A 209 13.63 20.01 6.97
C PRO A 209 12.88 20.49 5.72
N GLY A 210 12.89 21.80 5.45
CA GLY A 210 12.27 22.37 4.25
C GLY A 210 12.94 21.95 2.93
N GLU A 211 14.26 21.79 2.92
CA GLU A 211 15.00 21.28 1.74
C GLU A 211 14.70 19.80 1.52
N THR A 212 14.63 19.01 2.61
CA THR A 212 14.24 17.60 2.55
C THR A 212 12.82 17.46 1.99
N LYS A 213 11.86 18.25 2.51
CA LYS A 213 10.47 18.30 2.00
C LYS A 213 10.40 18.63 0.52
N MET A 214 11.18 19.61 0.06
CA MET A 214 11.26 19.99 -1.34
C MET A 214 11.79 18.85 -2.24
N GLU A 215 12.89 18.21 -1.86
CA GLU A 215 13.50 17.13 -2.66
C GLU A 215 12.67 15.85 -2.65
N VAL A 216 12.06 15.51 -1.51
CA VAL A 216 11.11 14.41 -1.39
C VAL A 216 9.86 14.70 -2.22
N SER A 217 9.31 15.92 -2.20
CA SER A 217 8.19 16.32 -3.06
C SER A 217 8.50 16.07 -4.53
N ARG A 218 9.71 16.46 -4.97
CA ARG A 218 10.18 16.22 -6.35
C ARG A 218 10.21 14.75 -6.69
N THR A 219 10.75 13.93 -5.79
CA THR A 219 10.85 12.49 -5.97
C THR A 219 9.46 11.84 -6.00
N VAL A 220 8.57 12.21 -5.09
CA VAL A 220 7.20 11.68 -5.01
C VAL A 220 6.40 12.04 -6.25
N ASN A 221 6.42 13.31 -6.67
CA ASN A 221 5.72 13.73 -7.87
C ASN A 221 6.29 13.06 -9.14
N SER A 222 7.61 12.90 -9.22
CA SER A 222 8.26 12.24 -10.37
C SER A 222 7.94 10.75 -10.45
N LEU A 223 7.89 10.04 -9.32
CA LEU A 223 7.69 8.60 -9.29
C LEU A 223 6.20 8.22 -9.28
N TYR A 224 5.40 8.96 -8.53
CA TYR A 224 4.02 8.58 -8.17
C TYR A 224 2.96 9.54 -8.71
N GLY A 225 3.32 10.79 -9.02
CA GLY A 225 2.36 11.77 -9.52
C GLY A 225 1.71 11.41 -10.87
N PRO A 226 0.64 12.12 -11.28
CA PRO A 226 0.01 11.95 -12.58
C PRO A 226 0.97 12.13 -13.76
N ARG A 227 0.74 11.41 -14.86
CA ARG A 227 1.63 11.43 -16.04
C ARG A 227 1.70 12.81 -16.69
N GLU A 228 0.60 13.57 -16.69
CA GLU A 228 0.55 14.92 -17.24
C GLU A 228 1.53 15.85 -16.53
N GLN A 229 1.64 15.70 -15.20
CA GLN A 229 2.55 16.47 -14.36
C GLN A 229 4.02 16.11 -14.65
N GLN A 230 4.32 14.82 -14.86
CA GLN A 230 5.65 14.32 -15.22
C GLN A 230 6.10 14.81 -16.60
N GLN A 231 5.27 14.61 -17.64
CA GLN A 231 5.60 14.96 -19.03
C GLN A 231 5.71 16.46 -19.31
N TRP A 232 5.04 17.30 -18.51
CA TRP A 232 5.12 18.75 -18.66
C TRP A 232 6.50 19.27 -18.27
N GLN A 233 7.14 18.69 -17.26
CA GLN A 233 8.46 19.13 -16.81
C GLN A 233 9.59 18.75 -17.77
N GLU A 234 9.52 17.57 -18.39
CA GLU A 234 10.46 17.18 -19.46
C GLU A 234 10.46 18.20 -20.62
N ARG A 235 9.30 18.83 -20.89
CA ARG A 235 9.12 19.79 -21.98
C ARG A 235 9.46 21.24 -21.61
N TYR A 236 9.35 21.64 -20.34
CA TYR A 236 9.44 23.04 -19.91
C TYR A 236 10.63 23.38 -19.00
N SER A 237 11.59 22.48 -18.78
CA SER A 237 12.87 22.78 -18.10
C SER A 237 13.67 23.94 -18.72
N PHE A 238 13.28 24.49 -19.88
CA PHE A 238 14.07 25.47 -20.63
C PHE A 238 13.46 26.85 -20.89
N LYS A 239 12.23 27.19 -20.46
CA LYS A 239 11.69 28.54 -20.72
C LYS A 239 10.85 29.09 -19.57
N GLY A 240 11.33 30.18 -18.97
CA GLY A 240 10.66 31.01 -17.96
C GLY A 240 9.41 31.72 -18.49
N LEU A 241 8.40 30.95 -18.91
CA LEU A 241 7.09 31.44 -19.29
C LEU A 241 6.21 31.60 -18.05
N ARG A 242 5.45 32.70 -18.01
CA ARG A 242 4.52 33.10 -16.95
C ARG A 242 3.74 31.91 -16.37
N ARG A 243 3.76 31.77 -15.04
CA ARG A 243 2.88 30.89 -14.26
C ARG A 243 1.43 31.17 -14.67
N ARG A 244 0.84 30.29 -15.46
CA ARG A 244 -0.60 30.29 -15.71
C ARG A 244 -1.23 29.63 -14.48
N GLU A 245 -2.11 30.36 -13.80
CA GLU A 245 -2.85 29.84 -12.65
C GLU A 245 -3.48 28.49 -13.03
N ARG A 246 -3.11 27.44 -12.31
CA ARG A 246 -3.48 26.08 -12.68
C ARG A 246 -4.95 25.86 -12.36
N MET A 247 -5.69 25.40 -13.35
CA MET A 247 -7.11 25.15 -13.18
C MET A 247 -7.30 23.95 -12.23
N PRO A 248 -8.14 24.09 -11.20
CA PRO A 248 -8.50 22.97 -10.34
C PRO A 248 -9.08 21.82 -11.18
N GLN A 249 -8.67 20.59 -10.86
CA GLN A 249 -9.21 19.36 -11.45
C GLN A 249 -10.09 18.66 -10.42
N ARG A 250 -11.29 18.27 -10.81
CA ARG A 250 -12.18 17.53 -9.93
C ARG A 250 -11.75 16.06 -9.88
N GLU A 251 -11.40 15.59 -8.70
CA GLU A 251 -11.07 14.18 -8.45
C GLU A 251 -12.20 13.48 -7.68
N TYR A 252 -12.25 12.15 -7.79
CA TYR A 252 -13.28 11.31 -7.19
C TYR A 252 -12.66 10.09 -6.50
N PHE A 253 -13.13 9.79 -5.30
CA PHE A 253 -12.63 8.72 -4.46
C PHE A 253 -13.79 7.94 -3.86
N ALA A 254 -13.65 6.63 -3.75
CA ALA A 254 -14.55 5.79 -2.98
C ALA A 254 -13.92 5.49 -1.63
N LYS A 255 -14.53 5.99 -0.56
CA LYS A 255 -14.21 5.65 0.83
C LYS A 255 -14.97 4.36 1.15
N VAL A 256 -14.23 3.28 1.33
CA VAL A 256 -14.78 1.95 1.59
C VAL A 256 -14.60 1.65 3.07
N GLU A 257 -15.65 1.18 3.72
CA GLU A 257 -15.60 0.62 5.08
C GLU A 257 -16.23 -0.77 5.08
N VAL A 258 -15.63 -1.70 5.82
CA VAL A 258 -16.16 -3.07 5.96
C VAL A 258 -15.66 -3.73 7.24
N GLU A 259 -16.51 -4.49 7.91
CA GLU A 259 -16.17 -5.32 9.06
C GLU A 259 -15.52 -6.63 8.60
N ARG A 260 -14.32 -6.90 9.10
CA ARG A 260 -13.50 -8.04 8.69
C ARG A 260 -14.11 -9.40 9.03
N SER A 261 -14.89 -9.48 10.11
CA SER A 261 -15.53 -10.74 10.54
C SER A 261 -16.66 -11.20 9.62
N GLU A 262 -17.13 -10.34 8.71
CA GLU A 262 -18.10 -10.68 7.66
C GLU A 262 -17.44 -11.26 6.40
N LEU A 263 -16.10 -11.29 6.36
CA LEU A 263 -15.32 -11.63 5.18
C LEU A 263 -14.54 -12.95 5.34
N GLU A 264 -14.46 -13.72 4.26
CA GLU A 264 -13.55 -14.86 4.16
C GLU A 264 -12.16 -14.35 3.74
N LEU A 265 -11.32 -14.03 4.72
CA LEU A 265 -9.99 -13.46 4.51
C LEU A 265 -8.93 -14.53 4.18
N PRO A 266 -7.96 -14.23 3.29
CA PRO A 266 -7.75 -12.95 2.61
C PRO A 266 -8.67 -12.78 1.39
N CYS A 267 -9.10 -11.55 1.13
CA CYS A 267 -9.98 -11.22 0.02
C CYS A 267 -9.69 -9.83 -0.57
N GLN A 268 -10.34 -9.52 -1.69
CA GLN A 268 -10.35 -8.19 -2.28
C GLN A 268 -11.77 -7.68 -2.45
N VAL A 269 -12.05 -6.47 -1.96
CA VAL A 269 -13.24 -5.70 -2.32
C VAL A 269 -12.89 -4.88 -3.56
N GLN A 270 -13.45 -5.24 -4.70
CA GLN A 270 -13.17 -4.64 -6.00
C GLN A 270 -14.34 -3.76 -6.43
N LEU A 271 -14.02 -2.55 -6.89
CA LEU A 271 -14.99 -1.59 -7.39
C LEU A 271 -14.92 -1.53 -8.91
N PHE A 272 -16.07 -1.61 -9.56
CA PHE A 272 -16.20 -1.55 -11.01
C PHE A 272 -17.11 -0.38 -11.38
N LEU A 273 -16.74 0.39 -12.39
CA LEU A 273 -17.60 1.41 -12.98
C LEU A 273 -18.05 0.94 -14.37
N LYS A 274 -19.35 0.65 -14.53
CA LYS A 274 -19.92 0.07 -15.76
C LYS A 274 -19.11 -1.13 -16.29
N GLY A 275 -18.74 -2.04 -15.40
CA GLY A 275 -17.99 -3.26 -15.73
C GLY A 275 -16.47 -3.10 -15.87
N ASN A 276 -15.93 -1.87 -15.79
CA ASN A 276 -14.48 -1.65 -15.82
C ASN A 276 -13.94 -1.54 -14.40
N LEU A 277 -12.86 -2.25 -14.08
CA LEU A 277 -12.21 -2.17 -12.76
C LEU A 277 -11.74 -0.73 -12.49
N ALA A 278 -12.30 -0.10 -11.47
CA ALA A 278 -11.92 1.21 -10.99
C ALA A 278 -10.75 1.11 -9.98
N GLY A 279 -10.83 0.14 -9.07
CA GLY A 279 -9.78 -0.13 -8.08
C GLY A 279 -10.20 -1.21 -7.09
N SER A 280 -9.35 -1.49 -6.10
CA SER A 280 -9.57 -2.58 -5.15
C SER A 280 -8.98 -2.28 -3.79
N PHE A 281 -9.67 -2.72 -2.74
CA PHE A 281 -9.18 -2.79 -1.36
C PHE A 281 -8.84 -4.24 -1.02
N THR A 282 -7.57 -4.53 -0.71
CA THR A 282 -7.11 -5.87 -0.35
C THR A 282 -7.06 -6.02 1.16
N LEU A 283 -7.65 -7.10 1.68
CA LEU A 283 -7.68 -7.43 3.10
C LEU A 283 -6.95 -8.75 3.31
N LEU A 284 -5.81 -8.70 4.04
CA LEU A 284 -5.02 -9.89 4.38
C LEU A 284 -5.74 -10.75 5.43
N ASP A 285 -5.17 -11.92 5.73
CA ASP A 285 -5.80 -12.94 6.59
C ASP A 285 -5.94 -12.53 8.07
N MET A 286 -5.20 -11.53 8.57
CA MET A 286 -5.34 -10.96 9.91
C MET A 286 -5.32 -9.41 9.89
N PRO A 287 -5.94 -8.74 10.88
CA PRO A 287 -6.79 -9.30 11.94
C PRO A 287 -8.06 -9.97 11.38
N LYS A 288 -8.78 -10.77 12.18
CA LYS A 288 -10.00 -11.48 11.72
C LYS A 288 -11.30 -10.70 11.94
N LYS A 289 -11.23 -9.59 12.68
CA LYS A 289 -12.36 -8.76 13.09
C LYS A 289 -11.93 -7.30 13.15
N GLY A 290 -12.90 -6.40 13.28
CA GLY A 290 -12.71 -4.97 13.38
C GLY A 290 -12.97 -4.29 12.03
N MET A 291 -13.34 -3.02 12.10
CA MET A 291 -13.57 -2.21 10.91
C MET A 291 -12.28 -1.99 10.15
N SER A 292 -12.38 -2.05 8.82
CA SER A 292 -11.31 -1.74 7.89
C SER A 292 -11.76 -0.68 6.91
N TYR A 293 -10.85 0.24 6.60
CA TYR A 293 -11.08 1.43 5.80
C TYR A 293 -10.03 1.54 4.70
N ASP A 294 -10.46 1.97 3.51
CA ASP A 294 -9.56 2.35 2.44
C ASP A 294 -10.18 3.46 1.58
N THR A 295 -9.34 4.19 0.86
CA THR A 295 -9.75 5.22 -0.09
C THR A 295 -9.29 4.84 -1.48
N ILE A 296 -10.22 4.38 -2.31
CA ILE A 296 -9.97 3.92 -3.68
C ILE A 296 -10.15 5.08 -4.66
N PRO A 297 -9.11 5.49 -5.41
CA PRO A 297 -9.26 6.48 -6.47
C PRO A 297 -10.12 5.95 -7.61
N LEU A 298 -11.08 6.75 -8.08
CA LEU A 298 -12.02 6.34 -9.15
C LEU A 298 -11.58 6.79 -10.55
N ARG A 299 -10.47 7.53 -10.66
CA ARG A 299 -9.98 8.10 -11.92
C ARG A 299 -9.85 7.04 -13.02
N ARG A 300 -9.22 5.89 -12.73
CA ARG A 300 -9.08 4.79 -13.71
C ARG A 300 -10.43 4.33 -14.28
N GLY A 301 -11.44 4.15 -13.42
CA GLY A 301 -12.78 3.75 -13.85
C GLY A 301 -13.46 4.84 -14.68
N ILE A 302 -13.35 6.10 -14.26
CA ILE A 302 -13.92 7.27 -14.96
C ILE A 302 -13.29 7.45 -16.35
N GLU A 303 -11.98 7.27 -16.47
CA GLU A 303 -11.25 7.31 -17.74
C GLU A 303 -11.65 6.15 -18.65
N ALA A 304 -11.74 4.92 -18.12
CA ALA A 304 -12.14 3.74 -18.88
C ALA A 304 -13.55 3.86 -19.47
N VAL A 305 -14.48 4.50 -18.75
CA VAL A 305 -15.84 4.76 -19.21
C VAL A 305 -15.95 6.01 -20.11
N GLY A 306 -14.88 6.82 -20.20
CA GLY A 306 -14.82 7.99 -21.07
C GLY A 306 -15.63 9.20 -20.59
N ILE A 307 -15.85 9.32 -19.27
CA ILE A 307 -16.70 10.38 -18.69
C ILE A 307 -15.92 11.49 -17.99
N SER A 308 -14.57 11.47 -18.04
CA SER A 308 -13.69 12.43 -17.38
C SER A 308 -13.90 13.90 -17.77
N ARG A 309 -14.52 14.17 -18.93
CA ARG A 309 -14.81 15.52 -19.44
C ARG A 309 -16.24 15.99 -19.16
N LEU A 310 -17.07 15.17 -18.52
CA LEU A 310 -18.45 15.54 -18.22
C LEU A 310 -18.52 16.46 -16.99
N SER A 311 -19.69 17.06 -16.79
CA SER A 311 -19.94 17.86 -15.58
C SER A 311 -19.86 16.99 -14.32
N THR A 312 -19.50 17.59 -13.19
CA THR A 312 -19.44 16.90 -11.90
C THR A 312 -20.72 16.13 -11.60
N LYS A 313 -21.88 16.75 -11.84
CA LYS A 313 -23.20 16.12 -11.68
C LYS A 313 -23.37 14.87 -12.54
N SER A 314 -22.90 14.89 -13.79
CA SER A 314 -22.98 13.76 -14.71
C SER A 314 -22.06 12.62 -14.33
N VAL A 315 -20.84 12.93 -13.88
CA VAL A 315 -19.88 11.92 -13.40
C VAL A 315 -20.44 11.22 -12.17
N LEU A 316 -20.92 12.00 -11.19
CA LEU A 316 -21.49 11.47 -9.95
C LEU A 316 -22.74 10.63 -10.19
N GLY A 317 -23.66 11.09 -11.04
CA GLY A 317 -24.82 10.27 -11.41
C GLY A 317 -24.41 8.96 -12.08
N THR A 318 -23.33 8.96 -12.88
CA THR A 318 -22.81 7.73 -13.49
C THR A 318 -22.20 6.78 -12.46
N ILE A 319 -21.53 7.31 -11.44
CA ILE A 319 -20.99 6.53 -10.32
C ILE A 319 -22.15 5.95 -9.50
N GLU A 320 -23.14 6.76 -9.14
CA GLU A 320 -24.32 6.34 -8.37
C GLU A 320 -25.12 5.23 -9.07
N ASP A 321 -25.27 5.30 -10.40
CA ASP A 321 -26.01 4.31 -11.18
C ASP A 321 -25.21 3.06 -11.52
N GLY A 322 -23.87 3.18 -11.62
CA GLY A 322 -23.01 2.22 -12.30
C GLY A 322 -21.90 1.60 -11.45
N LEU A 323 -21.84 1.88 -10.14
CA LEU A 323 -20.85 1.30 -9.24
C LEU A 323 -21.21 -0.14 -8.88
N GLY A 324 -20.48 -1.07 -9.48
CA GLY A 324 -20.50 -2.49 -9.17
C GLY A 324 -19.47 -2.85 -8.11
N VAL A 325 -19.77 -3.83 -7.27
CA VAL A 325 -18.86 -4.39 -6.27
C VAL A 325 -18.74 -5.88 -6.46
N VAL A 326 -17.51 -6.38 -6.34
CA VAL A 326 -17.21 -7.81 -6.24
C VAL A 326 -16.28 -8.03 -5.07
N ILE A 327 -16.59 -9.03 -4.24
CA ILE A 327 -15.70 -9.48 -3.18
C ILE A 327 -15.09 -10.81 -3.62
N SER A 328 -13.81 -10.79 -4.02
CA SER A 328 -13.09 -11.97 -4.52
C SER A 328 -12.23 -12.60 -3.45
N LYS A 329 -12.30 -13.93 -3.35
CA LYS A 329 -11.52 -14.75 -2.43
C LYS A 329 -10.24 -15.25 -3.08
N LEU A 330 -9.32 -15.76 -2.25
CA LEU A 330 -8.02 -16.31 -2.69
C LEU A 330 -8.14 -17.52 -3.65
N ASP A 331 -9.24 -18.28 -3.53
CA ASP A 331 -9.56 -19.43 -4.37
C ASP A 331 -10.16 -19.03 -5.75
N GLY A 332 -10.36 -17.73 -5.99
CA GLY A 332 -10.95 -17.20 -7.21
C GLY A 332 -12.48 -17.13 -7.21
N THR A 333 -13.14 -17.62 -6.16
CA THR A 333 -14.60 -17.51 -6.01
C THR A 333 -15.01 -16.17 -5.39
N THR A 334 -16.28 -15.82 -5.46
CA THR A 334 -16.81 -14.54 -4.97
C THR A 334 -17.77 -14.70 -3.81
N MET A 335 -17.83 -13.69 -2.93
CA MET A 335 -18.81 -13.63 -1.84
C MET A 335 -20.04 -12.80 -2.24
N SER A 336 -21.23 -13.21 -1.75
CA SER A 336 -22.44 -12.37 -1.87
C SER A 336 -22.35 -11.17 -0.92
N LEU A 337 -22.77 -10.00 -1.41
CA LEU A 337 -22.86 -8.79 -0.60
C LEU A 337 -23.91 -8.89 0.51
N ASP A 338 -24.90 -9.78 0.37
CA ASP A 338 -25.92 -10.01 1.41
C ASP A 338 -25.32 -10.53 2.73
N HIS A 339 -24.13 -11.13 2.67
CA HIS A 339 -23.40 -11.60 3.85
C HIS A 339 -22.45 -10.53 4.43
N VAL A 340 -22.38 -9.34 3.82
CA VAL A 340 -21.47 -8.26 4.21
C VAL A 340 -22.25 -6.95 4.43
N PRO A 341 -23.22 -6.93 5.36
CA PRO A 341 -24.07 -5.76 5.60
C PRO A 341 -23.31 -4.53 6.10
N SER A 342 -22.11 -4.69 6.63
CA SER A 342 -21.25 -3.56 7.05
C SER A 342 -20.61 -2.82 5.88
N LEU A 343 -20.59 -3.39 4.66
CA LEU A 343 -19.95 -2.77 3.52
C LEU A 343 -20.63 -1.44 3.19
N LYS A 344 -19.90 -0.35 3.42
CA LYS A 344 -20.34 1.00 3.10
C LYS A 344 -19.38 1.63 2.10
N ILE A 345 -19.95 2.29 1.10
CA ILE A 345 -19.19 3.08 0.14
C ILE A 345 -19.71 4.50 0.14
N GLU A 346 -18.83 5.44 0.40
CA GLU A 346 -19.09 6.86 0.20
C GLU A 346 -18.21 7.37 -0.93
N VAL A 347 -18.80 8.13 -1.84
CA VAL A 347 -18.06 8.80 -2.91
C VAL A 347 -17.75 10.21 -2.47
N GLU A 348 -16.47 10.54 -2.47
CA GLU A 348 -15.97 11.85 -2.15
C GLU A 348 -15.45 12.51 -3.44
N ASP A 349 -15.85 13.76 -3.66
CA ASP A 349 -15.34 14.59 -4.73
C ASP A 349 -14.69 15.86 -4.18
N MET A 350 -13.58 16.28 -4.79
CA MET A 350 -12.85 17.48 -4.37
C MET A 350 -12.09 18.10 -5.53
N ASP A 351 -11.91 19.42 -5.46
CA ASP A 351 -10.99 20.11 -6.35
C ASP A 351 -9.55 19.86 -5.92
N VAL A 352 -8.71 19.45 -6.86
CA VAL A 352 -7.27 19.28 -6.69
C VAL A 352 -6.58 20.27 -7.61
N VAL A 353 -5.86 21.22 -7.03
CA VAL A 353 -5.05 22.18 -7.77
C VAL A 353 -3.67 21.56 -7.96
N PRO A 354 -3.25 21.25 -9.21
CA PRO A 354 -1.94 20.67 -9.45
C PRO A 354 -0.83 21.62 -8.98
N PRO A 355 0.32 21.12 -8.50
CA PRO A 355 1.37 21.99 -7.94
C PRO A 355 2.09 22.76 -9.04
N ASP A 356 2.54 23.99 -8.76
CA ASP A 356 3.24 24.83 -9.74
C ASP A 356 4.53 24.19 -10.27
N SER A 357 5.17 23.35 -9.46
CA SER A 357 6.37 22.58 -9.80
C SER A 357 6.36 21.19 -9.13
N LEU A 358 7.25 20.28 -9.53
CA LEU A 358 7.44 19.01 -8.81
C LEU A 358 7.95 19.22 -7.37
N ASN A 359 8.43 20.40 -6.99
CA ASN A 359 8.99 20.65 -5.66
C ASN A 359 7.92 20.82 -4.57
N GLU A 360 6.64 20.81 -4.96
CA GLU A 360 5.51 21.07 -4.08
C GLU A 360 4.44 19.99 -4.32
N LEU A 361 3.67 19.65 -3.30
CA LEU A 361 2.49 18.79 -3.43
C LEU A 361 1.29 19.62 -3.94
N PRO A 362 0.31 18.98 -4.62
CA PRO A 362 -0.93 19.65 -4.99
C PRO A 362 -1.67 20.21 -3.77
N THR A 363 -2.49 21.23 -4.00
CA THR A 363 -3.40 21.77 -2.97
C THR A 363 -4.77 21.15 -3.12
N LEU A 364 -5.35 20.70 -2.00
CA LEU A 364 -6.68 20.12 -1.95
C LEU A 364 -7.72 21.19 -1.57
N GLY A 365 -8.82 21.22 -2.30
CA GLY A 365 -10.01 22.00 -1.98
C GLY A 365 -10.90 21.30 -0.94
N ALA A 366 -12.07 21.89 -0.70
CA ALA A 366 -13.06 21.29 0.19
C ALA A 366 -13.62 19.99 -0.41
N ALA A 367 -13.69 18.95 0.41
CA ALA A 367 -14.30 17.67 0.06
C ALA A 367 -15.83 17.72 0.19
N GLN A 368 -16.53 17.04 -0.72
CA GLN A 368 -17.95 16.76 -0.61
C GLN A 368 -18.14 15.25 -0.67
N THR A 369 -18.91 14.71 0.27
CA THR A 369 -19.13 13.27 0.40
C THR A 369 -20.60 12.93 0.22
N ARG A 370 -20.86 11.81 -0.46
CA ARG A 370 -22.21 11.25 -0.64
C ARG A 370 -22.17 9.74 -0.52
N THR A 371 -23.15 9.18 0.18
CA THR A 371 -23.31 7.71 0.25
C THR A 371 -23.76 7.18 -1.09
N VAL A 372 -23.11 6.12 -1.58
CA VAL A 372 -23.47 5.43 -2.81
C VAL A 372 -23.72 3.95 -2.50
N MET A 373 -24.82 3.41 -3.02
CA MET A 373 -25.07 1.98 -2.89
C MET A 373 -24.30 1.22 -3.98
N GLY A 374 -23.26 0.50 -3.57
CA GLY A 374 -22.60 -0.48 -4.43
C GLY A 374 -23.55 -1.62 -4.75
N ARG A 375 -23.63 -2.01 -6.03
CA ARG A 375 -24.48 -3.12 -6.48
C ARG A 375 -23.63 -4.36 -6.73
N PRO A 376 -24.13 -5.57 -6.44
CA PRO A 376 -23.40 -6.78 -6.79
C PRO A 376 -23.23 -6.84 -8.31
N LEU A 377 -22.00 -7.07 -8.77
CA LEU A 377 -21.69 -7.30 -10.17
C LEU A 377 -21.43 -8.79 -10.39
N ALA A 378 -22.21 -9.42 -11.27
CA ALA A 378 -21.88 -10.76 -11.73
C ALA A 378 -20.67 -10.68 -12.67
N ILE A 379 -19.53 -11.22 -12.27
CA ILE A 379 -18.42 -11.45 -13.19
C ILE A 379 -18.79 -12.66 -14.05
N GLY A 380 -19.46 -12.42 -15.19
CA GLY A 380 -19.50 -13.40 -16.27
C GLY A 380 -18.11 -13.51 -16.90
N GLU A 381 -17.74 -14.70 -17.37
CA GLU A 381 -16.46 -15.05 -18.03
C GLU A 381 -16.00 -14.00 -19.05
N TYR A 382 -15.29 -12.97 -18.58
CA TYR A 382 -14.47 -12.09 -19.41
C TYR A 382 -13.10 -12.09 -18.76
N SER A 383 -12.38 -13.18 -19.09
CA SER A 383 -10.97 -13.41 -18.78
C SER A 383 -10.09 -12.45 -19.58
#